data_AF-A0A9D2QG20-F1
#
_entry.id   AF-A0A9D2QG20-F1
#
_cell.length_a   1.000
_cell.length_b   1.000
_cell.length_c   1.000
_cell.angle_alpha   90.00
_cell.angle_beta   90.00
_cell.angle_gamma   90.00
#
_symmetry.space_group_name_H-M   'P 1'
#
loop_
_entity.id
_entity.type
_entity.pdbx_description
1 polymer ?
#
loop_
_entity_poly.entity_id
_entity_poly.type
_entity_poly.pdbx_seq_one_letter_code
_entity_poly.pdbx_strand_id
1 'polypeptide(L)' 'MAKKTAVKSSGKSLKTRLWNQRYLFLLMIPALVWVILICYAPMTGLYMAFTNYRPTQNGYWSDLLNAPFV' A
#
# COMPACT_ATOMS: atom_id res chain seq x y z
N MET A 1 33.17 28.11 32.12
CA MET A 1 31.71 28.06 31.85
C MET A 1 31.51 27.66 30.40
N ALA A 2 31.25 26.38 30.09
CA ALA A 2 31.18 25.88 28.71
C ALA A 2 29.74 25.95 28.16
N LYS A 3 29.52 26.75 27.10
CA LYS A 3 28.24 26.77 26.37
C LYS A 3 28.08 25.44 25.62
N LYS A 4 27.10 24.62 26.01
CA LYS A 4 26.63 23.49 25.20
C LYS A 4 25.87 24.05 23.98
N THR A 5 26.50 24.03 22.81
CA THR A 5 25.84 24.23 21.52
C THR A 5 24.95 23.03 21.25
N ALA A 6 23.64 23.17 21.48
CA ALA A 6 22.66 22.18 21.08
C ALA A 6 22.65 22.11 19.55
N VAL A 7 23.20 21.04 18.98
CA VAL A 7 23.09 20.73 17.55
C VAL A 7 21.61 20.45 17.28
N LYS A 8 20.90 21.46 16.78
CA LYS A 8 19.55 21.32 16.27
C LYS A 8 19.62 20.44 15.02
N SER A 9 19.32 19.15 15.17
CA SER A 9 19.07 18.26 14.04
C SER A 9 17.82 18.75 13.32
N SER A 10 18.00 19.71 12.43
CA SER A 10 17.00 20.10 11.45
C SER A 10 16.94 18.99 10.41
N GLY A 11 16.32 17.87 10.79
CA GLY A 11 15.98 16.82 9.85
C GLY A 11 15.11 17.44 8.77
N LYS A 12 15.66 17.62 7.56
CA LYS A 12 14.88 18.09 6.41
C LYS A 12 13.60 17.26 6.35
N SER A 13 12.46 17.95 6.33
CA SER A 13 11.13 17.32 6.31
C SER A 13 11.08 16.23 5.24
N LEU A 14 10.63 15.03 5.63
CA LEU A 14 10.47 13.90 4.71
C LEU A 14 9.60 14.28 3.49
N LYS A 15 8.66 15.21 3.69
CA LYS A 15 7.80 15.76 2.63
C LYS A 15 8.61 16.47 1.54
N THR A 16 9.62 17.25 1.90
CA THR A 16 10.48 17.95 0.93
C THR A 16 11.36 16.98 0.16
N ARG A 17 11.82 15.90 0.80
CA ARG A 17 12.58 14.83 0.15
C ARG A 17 11.74 14.07 -0.86
N LEU A 18 10.51 13.74 -0.48
CA LEU A 18 9.54 13.04 -1.34
C LEU A 18 9.19 13.88 -2.58
N TRP A 19 9.00 15.20 -2.39
CA TRP A 19 8.65 16.12 -3.47
C TRP A 19 9.77 16.27 -4.51
N ASN A 20 11.03 16.30 -4.07
CA ASN A 20 12.19 16.34 -4.97
C ASN A 20 12.37 15.06 -5.79
N GLN A 21 11.90 13.91 -5.27
CA GLN A 21 12.02 12.60 -5.91
C GLN A 21 10.78 12.20 -6.73
N ARG A 22 9.85 13.13 -7.00
CA ARG A 22 8.59 12.87 -7.70
C ARG A 22 8.73 12.09 -9.02
N TYR A 23 9.81 12.31 -9.76
CA TYR A 23 10.07 11.61 -11.03
C TYR A 23 10.38 10.12 -10.81
N LEU A 24 11.08 9.77 -9.73
CA LEU A 24 11.33 8.40 -9.35
C LEU A 24 10.01 7.70 -8.97
N PHE A 25 9.14 8.39 -8.23
CA PHE A 25 7.81 7.88 -7.91
C PHE A 25 6.94 7.73 -9.16
N LEU A 26 6.96 8.69 -10.08
CA LEU A 26 6.19 8.62 -11.32
C LEU A 26 6.56 7.40 -12.17
N LEU A 27 7.87 7.06 -12.24
CA LEU A 27 8.34 5.86 -12.93
C LEU A 27 7.96 4.57 -12.18
N MET A 28 7.92 4.61 -10.85
CA MET A 28 7.57 3.46 -10.02
C MET A 28 6.07 3.15 -10.03
N ILE A 29 5.20 4.16 -10.16
CA ILE A 29 3.74 4.01 -10.17
C ILE A 29 3.26 2.92 -11.16
N PRO A 30 3.61 2.94 -12.46
CA PRO A 30 3.12 1.93 -13.39
C PRO A 30 3.60 0.52 -13.05
N ALA A 31 4.85 0.36 -12.58
CA ALA A 31 5.35 -0.92 -12.11
C ALA A 31 4.59 -1.42 -10.88
N LEU A 32 4.30 -0.53 -9.93
CA LEU A 32 3.55 -0.86 -8.72
C LEU A 32 2.11 -1.28 -9.06
N VAL A 33 1.44 -0.54 -9.96
CA VAL A 33 0.09 -0.86 -10.42
C VAL A 33 0.07 -2.24 -11.07
N TRP A 34 1.06 -2.55 -11.90
CA TRP A 34 1.16 -3.87 -12.55
C TRP A 34 1.29 -5.00 -11.53
N VAL A 35 2.18 -4.84 -10.54
CA VAL A 35 2.36 -5.82 -9.47
C VAL A 35 1.09 -5.99 -8.65
N ILE A 36 0.38 -4.90 -8.35
CA ILE A 36 -0.88 -4.97 -7.60
C ILE A 36 -1.95 -5.74 -8.38
N LEU A 37 -2.11 -5.43 -9.67
CA LEU A 37 -3.13 -6.07 -10.51
C LEU A 37 -2.82 -7.53 -10.81
N ILE A 38 -1.56 -7.86 -11.10
CA ILE A 38 -1.20 -9.22 -11.55
C ILE A 38 -0.79 -10.12 -10.40
N CYS A 39 -0.09 -9.62 -9.38
CA CYS A 39 0.40 -10.48 -8.29
C CYS A 39 -0.48 -10.42 -7.04
N TYR A 40 -1.07 -9.27 -6.74
CA TYR A 40 -1.87 -9.08 -5.52
C TYR A 40 -3.36 -9.39 -5.73
N ALA A 41 -3.92 -9.08 -6.90
CA ALA A 41 -5.30 -9.46 -7.22
C ALA A 41 -5.53 -10.98 -7.17
N PRO A 42 -4.72 -11.87 -7.79
CA PRO A 42 -4.99 -13.31 -7.73
C PRO A 42 -4.80 -13.92 -6.33
N MET A 43 -4.12 -13.26 -5.40
CA MET A 43 -4.02 -13.75 -4.00
C MET A 43 -5.38 -13.83 -3.33
N THR A 44 -6.33 -12.98 -3.72
CA THR A 44 -7.72 -13.08 -3.26
C THR A 44 -8.42 -14.37 -3.73
N GLY A 45 -7.95 -14.98 -4.82
CA GLY A 45 -8.38 -16.32 -5.28
C GLY A 45 -7.99 -17.43 -4.30
N LEU A 46 -6.79 -17.33 -3.71
CA LEU A 46 -6.37 -18.26 -2.66
C LEU A 46 -7.28 -18.17 -1.44
N TYR A 47 -7.66 -16.95 -1.05
CA TYR A 47 -8.60 -16.72 0.04
C TYR A 47 -10.01 -17.23 -0.27
N MET A 48 -10.48 -17.07 -1.52
CA MET A 48 -11.75 -17.63 -1.98
C MET A 48 -11.79 -19.17 -1.95
N ALA A 49 -10.65 -19.85 -2.06
CA ALA A 49 -10.60 -21.31 -1.97
C ALA A 49 -10.98 -21.86 -0.58
N PHE A 50 -10.87 -21.03 0.46
CA PHE A 50 -11.18 -21.41 1.85
C PHE A 50 -12.45 -20.74 2.39
N THR A 51 -13.16 -19.97 1.56
CA THR A 51 -14.40 -19.28 1.94
C THR A 51 -15.55 -19.70 1.03
N ASN A 52 -16.76 -19.78 1.58
CA ASN A 52 -17.98 -20.01 0.80
C ASN A 52 -18.41 -18.72 0.08
N TYR A 53 -17.57 -18.26 -0.84
CA TYR A 53 -17.79 -17.04 -1.60
C TYR A 53 -18.98 -17.18 -2.54
N ARG A 54 -19.95 -16.26 -2.44
CA ARG A 54 -21.08 -16.15 -3.37
C ARG A 54 -21.11 -14.73 -3.97
N PRO A 55 -20.90 -14.58 -5.29
CA PRO A 55 -20.93 -13.26 -5.90
C PRO A 55 -22.34 -12.68 -5.81
N THR A 56 -22.47 -11.57 -5.09
CA THR A 56 -23.71 -10.80 -4.88
C THR A 56 -23.56 -9.43 -5.53
N GLN A 57 -24.62 -8.62 -5.53
CA GLN A 57 -24.63 -7.29 -6.15
C GLN A 57 -23.91 -6.21 -5.32
N ASN A 58 -23.42 -6.55 -4.12
CA ASN A 58 -22.87 -5.56 -3.18
C ASN A 58 -21.40 -5.21 -3.46
N GLY A 59 -20.72 -5.98 -4.31
CA GLY A 59 -19.37 -5.72 -4.80
C GLY A 59 -18.34 -6.79 -4.40
N TYR A 60 -17.27 -6.90 -5.18
CA TYR A 60 -16.25 -7.94 -5.02
C TYR A 60 -15.66 -8.03 -3.62
N TRP A 61 -15.19 -6.90 -3.08
CA TRP A 61 -14.52 -6.85 -1.78
C TRP A 61 -15.48 -7.00 -0.59
N SER A 62 -16.72 -6.51 -0.70
CA SER A 62 -17.71 -6.68 0.37
C SER A 62 -18.09 -8.15 0.49
N ASP A 63 -18.30 -8.82 -0.63
CA ASP A 63 -18.74 -10.21 -0.63
C ASP A 63 -17.60 -11.14 -0.24
N LEU A 64 -16.35 -10.78 -0.58
CA LEU A 64 -15.17 -11.54 -0.21
C LEU A 64 -14.90 -11.47 1.30
N LEU A 65 -14.96 -10.29 1.91
CA LEU A 65 -14.66 -10.12 3.33
C LEU A 65 -15.79 -10.60 4.26
N ASN A 66 -17.03 -10.69 3.78
CA ASN A 66 -18.17 -11.21 4.56
C ASN A 66 -18.44 -12.70 4.33
N ALA A 67 -17.73 -13.35 3.41
CA ALA A 67 -17.92 -14.76 3.14
C ALA A 67 -17.50 -15.61 4.36
N PRO A 68 -18.35 -16.55 4.82
CA PRO A 68 -17.96 -17.45 5.90
C PRO A 68 -16.89 -18.43 5.40
N PHE A 69 -15.88 -18.70 6.23
CA PHE A 69 -14.91 -19.75 5.98
C PHE A 69 -15.60 -21.12 5.95
N VAL A 70 -15.11 -22.01 5.09
CA VAL A 70 -15.62 -23.40 4.98
C VAL A 70 -15.20 -24.25 6.18
#